data_AF-A0A0B2R1K3-F1
#
_entry.id   AF-A0A0B2R1K3-F1
#
_cell.length_a   1.000
_cell.length_b   1.000
_cell.length_c   1.000
_cell.angle_alpha   90.00
_cell.angle_beta   90.00
_cell.angle_gamma   90.00
#
_symmetry.space_group_name_H-M   'P 1'
#
loop_
_entity.id
_entity.type
_entity.pdbx_description
1 polymer ?
#
loop_
_entity_poly.entity_id
_entity_poly.type
_entity_poly.pdbx_seq_one_letter_code
_entity_poly.pdbx_strand_id
1 'polypeptide(L)'
;MHKMRHENLFASQGGPIILAQSDAPDPIINTCNDWYCDQFSPNSKSKPKMWTENWTGWFKNWGGPIPHRIARDVAFAVTRFFQYVGVFQNYYMMNMVT
;
A
#
# COMPACT_ATOMS: atom_id res chain seq x y z
N MET A 1 11.29 -15.73 -6.17
CA MET A 1 11.73 -16.38 -4.91
C MET A 1 13.21 -16.75 -4.88
N HIS A 2 13.77 -17.38 -5.93
CA HIS A 2 15.19 -17.79 -5.93
C HIS A 2 16.16 -16.60 -5.81
N LYS A 3 15.84 -15.48 -6.48
CA LYS A 3 16.58 -14.22 -6.38
C LYS A 3 16.61 -13.62 -4.97
N MET A 4 15.47 -13.50 -4.28
CA MET A 4 15.44 -12.86 -2.96
C MET A 4 16.18 -13.65 -1.86
N ARG A 5 16.17 -14.99 -1.95
CA ARG A 5 17.02 -15.84 -1.09
C ARG A 5 18.50 -15.71 -1.43
N HIS A 6 18.84 -15.64 -2.72
CA HIS A 6 20.23 -15.46 -3.18
C HIS A 6 20.78 -14.06 -2.84
N GLU A 7 19.92 -13.04 -2.82
CA GLU A 7 20.28 -11.65 -2.56
C GLU A 7 20.20 -11.28 -1.07
N ASN A 8 19.95 -12.25 -0.17
CA ASN A 8 19.82 -12.02 1.28
C ASN A 8 18.88 -10.86 1.62
N LEU A 9 17.77 -10.71 0.89
CA LEU A 9 16.76 -9.67 1.12
C LEU A 9 15.87 -10.00 2.35
N PHE A 10 16.47 -10.58 3.39
CA PHE A 10 15.86 -10.73 4.70
C PHE A 10 15.96 -9.40 5.43
N ALA A 11 14.92 -9.04 6.18
CA ALA A 11 14.96 -7.85 7.01
C ALA A 11 16.17 -7.96 7.95
N SER A 12 17.19 -7.12 7.74
CA SER A 12 18.40 -7.04 8.57
C SER A 12 18.10 -6.87 10.07
N GLN A 13 16.88 -6.44 10.42
CA GLN A 13 16.41 -6.14 11.76
C GLN A 13 15.32 -7.09 12.28
N GLY A 14 15.00 -8.18 11.55
CA GLY A 14 14.06 -9.22 12.01
C GLY A 14 12.55 -8.92 11.84
N GLY A 15 12.18 -7.82 11.17
CA GLY A 15 10.79 -7.47 10.87
C GLY A 15 10.19 -8.24 9.68
N PRO A 16 8.87 -8.17 9.47
CA PRO A 16 8.22 -8.79 8.31
C PRO A 16 8.64 -8.07 7.02
N ILE A 17 8.75 -8.83 5.93
CA ILE A 17 8.93 -8.28 4.58
C ILE A 17 7.54 -8.03 3.99
N ILE A 18 7.34 -6.83 3.47
CA ILE A 18 6.07 -6.34 2.93
C ILE A 18 6.31 -5.96 1.47
N LEU A 19 5.49 -6.46 0.55
CA LEU A 19 5.59 -6.14 -0.88
C LEU A 19 4.20 -5.92 -1.49
N ALA A 20 4.06 -4.89 -2.32
CA ALA A 20 2.87 -4.68 -3.14
C ALA A 20 2.88 -5.65 -4.35
N GLN A 21 2.71 -6.95 -4.07
CA GLN A 21 2.76 -8.02 -5.05
C GLN A 21 1.76 -9.13 -4.71
N SER A 22 0.81 -9.42 -5.60
CA SER A 22 -0.31 -10.33 -5.32
C SER A 22 0.11 -11.78 -5.05
N ASP A 23 1.13 -12.28 -5.75
CA ASP A 23 1.66 -13.64 -5.63
C ASP A 23 2.86 -13.73 -4.67
N ALA A 24 3.00 -12.77 -3.74
CA ALA A 24 4.10 -12.77 -2.78
C ALA A 24 4.12 -14.10 -1.98
N PRO A 25 5.24 -14.86 -2.04
CA PRO A 25 5.33 -16.15 -1.38
C PRO A 25 5.48 -15.97 0.13
N ASP A 26 5.04 -16.96 0.91
CA ASP A 26 5.28 -16.95 2.35
C ASP A 26 6.79 -16.89 2.68
N PRO A 27 7.20 -16.14 3.72
CA PRO A 27 6.37 -15.45 4.73
C PRO A 27 6.03 -13.98 4.39
N ILE A 28 6.16 -13.56 3.13
CA ILE A 28 6.03 -12.15 2.73
C ILE A 28 4.57 -11.72 2.73
N ILE A 29 4.30 -10.53 3.28
CA ILE A 29 2.97 -9.93 3.33
C ILE A 29 2.71 -9.19 2.01
N ASN A 30 1.66 -9.58 1.30
CA ASN A 30 1.20 -8.85 0.13
C ASN A 30 0.31 -7.67 0.54
N THR A 31 0.45 -6.55 -0.16
CA THR A 31 -0.30 -5.31 0.14
C THR A 31 -0.98 -4.74 -1.09
N CYS A 32 -1.80 -3.71 -0.86
CA CYS A 32 -2.52 -2.99 -1.91
C CYS A 32 -1.98 -1.55 -2.07
N ASN A 33 -1.95 -1.08 -3.32
CA ASN A 33 -1.62 0.30 -3.72
C ASN A 33 -2.70 0.76 -4.71
N ASP A 34 -3.54 1.69 -4.30
CA ASP A 34 -4.63 2.24 -5.13
C ASP A 34 -5.29 3.45 -4.44
N TRP A 35 -6.28 4.05 -5.10
CA TRP A 35 -7.24 5.00 -4.51
C TRP A 35 -8.14 4.35 -3.45
N TYR A 36 -8.47 3.06 -3.63
CA TYR A 36 -9.39 2.27 -2.80
C TYR A 36 -8.89 0.84 -2.63
N CYS A 37 -8.58 0.46 -1.39
CA CYS A 37 -8.15 -0.90 -1.04
C CYS A 37 -9.13 -1.61 -0.09
N ASP A 38 -10.37 -1.13 0.03
CA ASP A 38 -11.34 -1.69 0.97
C ASP A 38 -11.81 -3.10 0.59
N GLN A 39 -11.77 -3.47 -0.70
CA GLN A 39 -12.09 -4.82 -1.17
C GLN A 39 -10.85 -5.72 -1.30
N PHE A 40 -9.65 -5.19 -1.08
CA PHE A 40 -8.44 -6.01 -1.09
C PHE A 40 -8.49 -7.04 0.02
N SER A 41 -8.07 -8.27 -0.31
CA SER A 41 -7.83 -9.35 0.64
C SER A 41 -6.41 -9.88 0.43
N PRO A 42 -5.65 -10.12 1.52
CA PRO A 42 -4.33 -10.70 1.40
C PRO A 42 -4.41 -12.11 0.79
N ASN A 43 -3.30 -12.57 0.20
CA ASN A 43 -3.26 -13.85 -0.52
C ASN A 43 -3.29 -15.08 0.41
N SER A 44 -3.35 -14.86 1.72
CA SER A 44 -3.57 -15.88 2.75
C SER A 44 -4.35 -15.27 3.93
N LYS A 45 -5.20 -16.09 4.57
CA LYS A 45 -5.99 -15.69 5.75
C LYS A 45 -5.13 -15.38 6.98
N SER A 46 -3.88 -15.86 7.03
CA SER A 46 -2.95 -15.61 8.13
C SER A 46 -2.21 -14.27 8.02
N LYS A 47 -2.34 -13.56 6.90
CA LYS A 47 -1.65 -12.29 6.64
C LYS A 47 -2.57 -11.11 6.96
N PRO A 48 -2.03 -9.99 7.48
CA PRO A 48 -2.81 -8.79 7.70
C PRO A 48 -3.20 -8.10 6.40
N LYS A 49 -4.32 -7.40 6.40
CA LYS A 49 -4.74 -6.52 5.30
C LYS A 49 -4.06 -5.15 5.44
N MET A 50 -3.10 -4.86 4.57
CA MET A 50 -2.31 -3.62 4.60
C MET A 50 -2.41 -2.85 3.29
N TRP A 51 -2.51 -1.52 3.40
CA TRP A 51 -2.58 -0.57 2.29
C TRP A 51 -1.33 0.31 2.31
N THR A 52 -0.38 0.04 1.42
CA THR A 52 0.95 0.67 1.42
C THR A 52 1.00 1.98 0.65
N GLU A 53 0.11 2.20 -0.32
CA GLU A 53 -0.01 3.48 -1.02
C GLU A 53 -1.46 3.87 -1.21
N ASN A 54 -1.96 4.70 -0.29
CA ASN A 54 -3.19 5.46 -0.48
C ASN A 54 -2.86 6.72 -1.27
N TRP A 55 -3.23 6.75 -2.54
CA TRP A 55 -2.92 7.88 -3.41
C TRP A 55 -3.69 9.12 -3.00
N THR A 56 -3.03 10.06 -2.30
CA THR A 56 -3.64 11.31 -1.82
C THR A 56 -3.83 12.34 -2.94
N GLY A 57 -3.38 12.02 -4.14
CA GLY A 57 -3.41 12.84 -5.34
C GLY A 57 -2.63 12.13 -6.44
N TRP A 58 -2.20 12.87 -7.45
CA TRP A 58 -1.36 12.35 -8.52
C TRP A 58 -0.18 13.27 -8.78
N PHE A 59 0.86 12.79 -9.45
CA PHE A 59 1.98 13.64 -9.84
C PHE A 59 1.57 14.63 -10.93
N LYS A 60 2.22 15.81 -10.94
CA LYS A 60 1.99 16.84 -11.96
C LYS A 60 2.77 16.51 -13.23
N ASN A 61 2.08 16.52 -14.37
CA ASN A 61 2.71 16.44 -15.70
C ASN A 61 3.16 17.82 -16.19
N TRP A 62 4.22 17.85 -17.02
CA TRP A 62 4.65 19.06 -17.71
C TRP A 62 3.53 19.63 -18.59
N GLY A 63 3.22 20.92 -18.41
CA GLY A 63 2.13 21.59 -19.14
C GLY A 63 0.72 21.12 -18.77
N GLY A 64 0.57 20.17 -17.85
CA GLY A 64 -0.73 19.65 -17.41
C GLY A 64 -1.33 20.43 -16.25
N PRO A 65 -2.63 20.21 -15.96
CA PRO A 65 -3.28 20.75 -14.78
C PRO A 65 -2.70 20.13 -13.50
N ILE A 66 -2.93 20.78 -12.36
CA ILE A 66 -2.57 20.24 -11.04
C ILE A 66 -3.69 19.26 -10.63
N PRO A 67 -3.40 17.95 -10.52
CA PRO A 67 -4.39 16.98 -10.08
C PRO A 67 -4.68 17.15 -8.59
N HIS A 68 -5.95 17.05 -8.20
CA HIS A 68 -6.38 17.16 -6.81
C HIS A 68 -7.35 16.04 -6.45
N ARG A 69 -7.11 15.39 -5.30
CA ARG A 69 -8.07 14.52 -4.62
C ARG A 69 -8.55 15.24 -3.37
N ILE A 70 -9.87 15.31 -3.19
CA ILE A 70 -10.45 16.04 -2.05
C ILE A 70 -10.27 15.27 -0.74
N ALA A 71 -10.03 15.98 0.36
CA ALA A 71 -9.83 15.37 1.69
C ALA A 71 -11.00 14.46 2.11
N ARG A 72 -12.24 14.82 1.72
CA ARG A 72 -13.44 14.02 2.01
C ARG A 72 -13.38 12.63 1.39
N ASP A 73 -12.89 12.53 0.16
CA ASP A 73 -12.76 11.25 -0.56
C ASP A 73 -11.69 10.37 0.08
N VAL A 74 -10.54 10.97 0.43
CA VAL A 74 -9.46 10.28 1.16
C VAL A 74 -9.97 9.75 2.49
N ALA A 75 -10.66 10.58 3.28
CA ALA A 75 -11.22 10.17 4.57
C ALA A 75 -12.22 9.02 4.41
N PHE A 76 -13.11 9.09 3.42
CA PHE A 76 -14.06 8.01 3.12
C PHE A 76 -13.35 6.70 2.79
N ALA A 77 -12.34 6.73 1.91
CA ALA A 77 -11.59 5.54 1.52
C ALA A 77 -10.85 4.91 2.72
N VAL A 78 -10.23 5.73 3.58
CA VAL A 78 -9.55 5.28 4.80
C VAL A 78 -10.53 4.67 5.80
N THR A 79 -11.64 5.35 6.11
CA THR A 79 -12.65 4.83 7.03
C THR A 79 -13.21 3.50 6.55
N ARG A 80 -13.51 3.40 5.25
CA ARG A 80 -14.03 2.16 4.64
C ARG A 80 -12.98 1.04 4.70
N PHE A 81 -11.71 1.32 4.45
CA PHE A 81 -10.64 0.32 4.57
C PHE A 81 -10.56 -0.28 5.98
N PHE A 82 -10.58 0.55 7.02
CA PHE A 82 -10.56 0.07 8.41
C PHE A 82 -11.87 -0.63 8.82
N GLN A 83 -13.02 -0.18 8.31
CA GLN A 83 -14.30 -0.88 8.50
C GLN A 83 -14.27 -2.32 7.97
N TYR A 84 -13.56 -2.54 6.85
CA TYR A 84 -13.34 -3.87 6.26
C TYR A 84 -12.02 -4.51 6.73
N VAL A 85 -11.77 -4.47 8.05
CA VAL A 85 -10.66 -5.16 8.75
C VAL A 85 -9.25 -4.81 8.29
N GLY A 86 -9.05 -3.65 7.67
CA GLY A 86 -7.72 -3.10 7.43
C GLY A 86 -6.98 -2.81 8.74
N VAL A 87 -5.66 -3.01 8.76
CA VAL A 87 -4.85 -2.81 9.99
C VAL A 87 -3.69 -1.82 9.84
N PHE A 88 -3.33 -1.48 8.60
CA PHE A 88 -2.28 -0.52 8.28
C PHE A 88 -2.62 0.21 7.00
N GLN A 89 -2.43 1.54 7.01
CA GLN A 89 -2.60 2.40 5.86
C GLN A 89 -1.49 3.44 5.83
N ASN A 90 -0.91 3.68 4.65
CA ASN A 90 0.11 4.71 4.43
C ASN A 90 -0.34 5.69 3.34
N TYR A 91 -0.16 7.00 3.59
CA TYR A 91 -0.51 8.05 2.63
C TYR A 91 0.61 8.26 1.62
N TYR A 92 0.29 8.09 0.34
CA TYR A 92 1.21 8.31 -0.76
C TYR A 92 0.72 9.50 -1.61
N MET A 93 1.19 10.72 -1.38
CA MET A 93 2.20 11.14 -0.40
C MET A 93 1.58 11.96 0.73
N MET A 94 2.13 11.84 1.93
CA MET A 94 1.79 12.72 3.06
C MET A 94 2.34 14.13 2.87
N ASN A 95 3.62 14.23 2.50
CA ASN A 95 4.28 15.49 2.21
C ASN A 95 4.92 15.40 0.81
N MET A 96 4.61 16.37 -0.04
CA MET A 96 5.25 16.54 -1.35
C MET A 96 5.95 17.89 -1.36
N VAL A 97 7.22 17.92 -1.76
CA VAL A 97 7.89 19.18 -2.10
C VAL A 97 7.51 19.51 -3.53
N THR A 98 6.81 20.62 -3.72
CA THR A 98 6.45 21.18 -5.04
C THR A 98 7.51 22.15 -5.53
#